data_AF-A0AAV3WUB0-F1
#
_entry.id   AF-A0AAV3WUB0-F1
#
_cell.length_a   1.000
_cell.length_b   1.000
_cell.length_c   1.000
_cell.angle_alpha   90.00
_cell.angle_beta   90.00
_cell.angle_gamma   90.00
#
_symmetry.space_group_name_H-M   'P 1'
#
loop_
_entity.id
_entity.type
_entity.pdbx_description
1 polymer ?
#
loop_
_entity_poly.entity_id
_entity_poly.type
_entity_poly.pdbx_seq_one_letter_code
_entity_poly.pdbx_strand_id
1 'polypeptide(L)'
;MSELTARLVKLGRDLGLEGPELRAFVKEERDREEKREAQERQEKREAQEREDKLRKEEQERKDKLELEKLKLQAEIENAKSLHLKKDSSTSDWIAKIPRMNPFSEAKGDTRDAFLFRFEMLVKAHNWPVDKKFLALSNLLTGESLKVLQTLSVEQQT
;
A
#
# COMPACT_ATOMS: atom_id res chain seq x y z
N MET A 1 22.13 -27.18 -58.13
CA MET A 1 20.87 -27.96 -58.10
C MET A 1 20.63 -28.33 -56.64
N SER A 2 19.55 -27.87 -56.02
CA SER A 2 19.26 -28.24 -54.63
C SER A 2 18.92 -29.73 -54.57
N GLU A 3 19.26 -30.39 -53.46
CA GLU A 3 19.00 -31.82 -53.26
C GLU A 3 17.50 -32.16 -53.44
N LEU A 4 16.64 -31.21 -53.06
CA LEU A 4 15.20 -31.24 -53.26
C LEU A 4 14.80 -31.26 -54.74
N THR A 5 15.36 -30.36 -55.57
CA THR A 5 15.08 -30.36 -57.02
C THR A 5 15.52 -31.65 -57.70
N ALA A 6 16.64 -32.25 -57.27
CA ALA A 6 17.09 -33.53 -57.81
C ALA A 6 16.14 -34.69 -57.44
N ARG A 7 15.59 -34.69 -56.21
CA ARG A 7 14.58 -35.67 -55.77
C ARG A 7 13.25 -35.49 -56.52
N LEU A 8 12.77 -34.26 -56.69
CA LEU A 8 11.52 -33.98 -57.43
C LEU A 8 11.63 -34.38 -58.91
N VAL A 9 12.78 -34.12 -59.55
CA VAL A 9 13.03 -34.54 -60.93
C VAL A 9 13.07 -36.08 -61.05
N LYS A 10 13.67 -36.78 -60.08
CA LYS A 10 13.69 -38.24 -60.06
C LYS A 10 12.28 -38.82 -59.87
N LEU A 11 11.53 -38.30 -58.89
CA LEU A 11 10.15 -38.71 -58.62
C LEU A 11 9.24 -38.47 -59.83
N GLY A 12 9.35 -37.32 -60.48
CA GLY A 12 8.55 -37.03 -61.68
C GLY A 12 8.88 -37.95 -62.85
N ARG A 13 10.15 -38.35 -63.02
CA ARG A 13 10.53 -39.37 -64.02
C ARG A 13 10.03 -40.77 -63.66
N ASP A 14 10.08 -41.15 -62.39
CA ASP A 14 9.55 -42.43 -61.91
C ASP A 14 8.02 -42.51 -62.08
N LEU A 15 7.33 -41.37 -62.09
CA LEU A 15 5.90 -41.22 -62.42
C LEU A 15 5.62 -41.18 -63.93
N GLY A 16 6.65 -41.28 -64.78
CA GLY A 16 6.52 -41.27 -66.24
C GLY A 16 6.35 -39.88 -66.87
N LEU A 17 6.59 -38.79 -66.12
CA LEU A 17 6.50 -37.42 -66.65
C LEU A 17 7.79 -37.03 -67.36
N GLU A 18 7.67 -36.48 -68.57
CA GLU A 18 8.80 -36.05 -69.38
C GLU A 18 8.66 -34.61 -69.90
N GLY A 19 9.79 -34.02 -70.28
CA GLY A 19 9.84 -32.72 -70.96
C GLY A 19 9.09 -31.58 -70.23
N PRO A 20 8.03 -31.00 -70.82
CA PRO A 20 7.29 -29.88 -70.24
C PRO A 20 6.49 -30.26 -68.99
N GLU A 21 5.97 -31.48 -68.90
CA GLU A 21 5.15 -31.95 -67.77
C GLU A 21 6.00 -32.13 -66.52
N LEU A 22 7.21 -32.69 -66.68
CA LEU A 22 8.19 -32.80 -65.59
C LEU A 22 8.61 -31.42 -65.05
N ARG A 23 8.77 -30.43 -65.93
CA ARG A 23 9.09 -29.06 -65.52
C ARG A 23 7.94 -28.39 -64.77
N ALA A 24 6.70 -28.62 -65.20
CA ALA A 24 5.51 -28.12 -64.52
C ALA A 24 5.38 -28.73 -63.12
N PHE A 25 5.54 -30.06 -63.00
CA PHE A 25 5.50 -30.77 -61.72
C PHE A 25 6.54 -30.26 -60.73
N VAL A 26 7.81 -30.16 -61.14
CA VAL A 26 8.90 -29.68 -60.27
C VAL A 26 8.65 -28.23 -59.82
N LYS A 27 8.11 -27.40 -60.70
CA LYS A 27 7.75 -26.01 -60.36
C LYS A 27 6.59 -25.95 -59.38
N GLU A 28 5.53 -26.73 -59.61
CA GLU A 28 4.36 -26.75 -58.74
C GLU A 28 4.70 -27.25 -57.33
N GLU A 29 5.47 -28.33 -57.20
CA GLU A 29 5.88 -28.84 -55.89
C GLU A 29 6.77 -27.84 -55.14
N ARG A 30 7.66 -27.14 -55.85
CA ARG A 30 8.46 -26.06 -55.24
C ARG A 30 7.60 -24.89 -54.80
N ASP A 31 6.69 -24.41 -55.64
CA ASP A 31 5.78 -23.31 -55.31
C ASP A 31 4.88 -23.70 -54.11
N ARG A 32 4.52 -24.98 -54.00
CA ARG A 32 3.74 -25.52 -52.88
C ARG A 32 4.56 -25.57 -51.60
N GLU A 33 5.83 -25.97 -51.66
CA GLU A 33 6.73 -26.00 -50.52
C GLU A 33 7.07 -24.59 -50.02
N GLU A 34 7.39 -23.66 -50.93
CA GLU A 34 7.63 -22.25 -50.59
C GLU A 34 6.40 -21.61 -49.94
N LYS A 35 5.18 -21.94 -50.40
CA LYS A 35 3.93 -21.51 -49.76
C LYS A 35 3.76 -22.07 -48.35
N ARG A 36 4.08 -23.35 -48.14
CA ARG A 36 4.01 -23.98 -46.81
C ARG A 36 5.00 -23.34 -45.85
N GLU A 37 6.24 -23.14 -46.27
CA GLU A 37 7.25 -22.47 -45.44
C GLU A 37 6.89 -21.00 -45.15
N ALA A 38 6.23 -20.31 -46.08
CA ALA A 38 5.73 -18.95 -45.85
C ALA A 38 4.60 -18.95 -44.82
N GLN A 39 3.65 -19.89 -44.92
CA GLN A 39 2.57 -20.05 -43.95
C GLN A 39 3.09 -20.41 -42.56
N GLU A 40 4.00 -21.37 -42.45
CA GLU A 40 4.58 -21.76 -41.17
C GLU A 40 5.36 -20.63 -40.51
N ARG A 41 6.12 -19.84 -41.31
CA ARG A 41 6.77 -18.63 -40.79
C ARG A 41 5.78 -17.58 -40.32
N GLN A 42 4.67 -17.41 -41.02
CA GLN A 42 3.62 -16.47 -40.63
C GLN A 42 2.92 -16.91 -39.34
N GLU A 43 2.52 -18.17 -39.24
CA GLU A 43 1.89 -18.74 -38.05
C GLU A 43 2.83 -18.66 -36.83
N LYS A 44 4.12 -18.92 -37.02
CA LYS A 44 5.12 -18.80 -35.95
C LYS A 44 5.28 -17.35 -35.48
N ARG A 45 5.26 -16.37 -36.39
CA ARG A 45 5.30 -14.94 -36.04
C ARG A 45 4.04 -14.53 -35.29
N GLU A 46 2.87 -14.95 -35.76
CA GLU A 46 1.60 -14.65 -35.08
C GLU A 46 1.53 -15.29 -33.70
N ALA A 47 2.03 -16.52 -33.54
CA ALA A 47 2.11 -17.18 -32.24
C ALA A 47 3.04 -16.43 -31.28
N GLN A 48 4.22 -16.01 -31.76
CA GLN A 48 5.17 -15.20 -30.97
C GLN A 48 4.57 -13.85 -30.58
N GLU A 49 3.91 -13.14 -31.49
CA GLU A 49 3.26 -11.87 -31.16
C GLU A 49 2.15 -12.03 -30.12
N ARG A 50 1.35 -13.10 -30.21
CA ARG A 50 0.32 -13.41 -29.20
C ARG A 50 0.95 -13.71 -27.84
N GLU A 51 2.01 -14.50 -27.81
CA GLU A 51 2.74 -14.82 -26.57
C GLU A 51 3.35 -13.57 -25.94
N ASP A 52 4.03 -12.73 -26.74
CA ASP A 52 4.60 -11.47 -26.27
C ASP A 52 3.54 -10.51 -25.76
N LYS A 53 2.38 -10.45 -26.42
CA LYS A 53 1.26 -9.62 -25.97
C LYS A 53 0.72 -10.11 -24.62
N LEU A 54 0.50 -11.42 -24.47
CA LEU A 54 0.04 -12.00 -23.20
C LEU A 54 1.05 -11.76 -22.08
N ARG A 55 2.36 -11.88 -22.37
CA ARG A 55 3.42 -11.63 -21.40
C ARG A 55 3.47 -10.17 -20.96
N LYS A 56 3.27 -9.22 -21.89
CA LYS A 56 3.17 -7.79 -21.56
C LYS A 56 1.96 -7.49 -20.71
N GLU A 57 0.79 -8.01 -21.07
CA GLU A 57 -0.44 -7.84 -20.29
C GLU A 57 -0.31 -8.41 -18.87
N GLU A 58 0.32 -9.58 -18.71
CA GLU A 58 0.57 -10.17 -17.40
C GLU A 58 1.54 -9.30 -16.56
N GLN A 59 2.59 -8.77 -17.18
CA GLN A 59 3.55 -7.90 -16.51
C GLN A 59 2.89 -6.59 -16.07
N GLU A 60 2.13 -5.93 -16.95
CA GLU A 60 1.39 -4.71 -16.61
C GLU A 60 0.40 -4.94 -15.47
N ARG A 61 -0.25 -6.11 -15.44
CA ARG A 61 -1.15 -6.48 -14.34
C ARG A 61 -0.39 -6.66 -13.02
N LYS A 62 0.78 -7.29 -13.05
CA LYS A 62 1.64 -7.45 -11.87
C LYS A 62 2.14 -6.10 -11.37
N ASP A 63 2.64 -5.24 -12.26
CA ASP A 63 3.14 -3.91 -11.92
C ASP A 63 2.04 -3.03 -11.30
N LYS A 64 0.81 -3.12 -11.84
CA LYS A 64 -0.35 -2.41 -11.28
C LYS A 64 -0.71 -2.88 -9.88
N LEU A 65 -0.70 -4.19 -9.65
CA LEU A 65 -0.96 -4.76 -8.31
C LEU A 65 0.14 -4.40 -7.31
N GLU A 66 1.40 -4.37 -7.74
CA GLU A 66 2.53 -3.98 -6.90
C GLU A 66 2.44 -2.50 -6.52
N LEU A 67 2.13 -1.63 -7.49
CA LEU A 67 1.92 -0.20 -7.24
C LEU A 67 0.76 0.05 -6.27
N GLU A 68 -0.34 -0.69 -6.40
CA GLU A 68 -1.48 -0.59 -5.50
C GLU A 68 -1.13 -1.05 -4.08
N LYS A 69 -0.41 -2.16 -3.94
CA LYS A 69 0.10 -2.63 -2.64
C LYS A 69 1.03 -1.60 -1.99
N LEU A 70 1.92 -0.98 -2.76
CA LEU A 70 2.84 0.03 -2.25
C LEU A 70 2.09 1.28 -1.78
N LYS A 71 1.08 1.74 -2.53
CA LYS A 71 0.21 2.86 -2.12
C LYS A 71 -0.52 2.54 -0.82
N LEU A 72 -1.10 1.36 -0.71
CA LEU A 72 -1.81 0.95 0.50
C LEU A 72 -0.87 0.85 1.72
N GLN A 73 0.34 0.32 1.53
CA GLN A 73 1.36 0.30 2.59
C GLN A 73 1.75 1.70 3.04
N ALA A 74 1.99 2.62 2.09
CA ALA A 74 2.31 4.01 2.41
C ALA A 74 1.16 4.72 3.15
N GLU A 75 -0.10 4.45 2.79
CA GLU A 75 -1.26 4.98 3.50
C GLU A 75 -1.36 4.44 4.93
N ILE A 76 -1.14 3.14 5.12
CA ILE A 76 -1.11 2.52 6.46
C ILE A 76 0.03 3.09 7.30
N GLU A 77 1.22 3.26 6.74
CA GLU A 77 2.37 3.84 7.45
C GLU A 77 2.12 5.30 7.84
N ASN A 78 1.54 6.09 6.94
CA ASN A 78 1.13 7.47 7.23
C ASN A 78 0.05 7.52 8.33
N ALA A 79 -0.96 6.65 8.27
CA ALA A 79 -2.00 6.56 9.30
C ALA A 79 -1.41 6.16 10.67
N LYS A 80 -0.47 5.21 10.69
CA LYS A 80 0.26 4.83 11.92
C LYS A 80 1.07 6.01 12.46
N SER A 81 1.82 6.71 11.62
CA SER A 81 2.62 7.88 12.02
C SER A 81 1.76 9.00 12.62
N LEU A 82 0.57 9.24 12.05
CA LEU A 82 -0.41 10.19 12.60
C LEU A 82 -0.97 9.72 13.95
N HIS A 83 -1.22 8.43 14.12
CA HIS A 83 -1.69 7.87 15.40
C HIS A 83 -0.63 7.98 16.50
N LEU A 84 0.62 7.64 16.20
CA LEU A 84 1.76 7.76 17.12
C LEU A 84 2.00 9.22 17.57
N LYS A 85 1.83 10.20 16.67
CA LYS A 85 1.92 11.63 17.02
C LYS A 85 0.77 12.09 17.92
N LYS A 86 -0.44 11.55 17.74
CA LYS A 86 -1.60 11.87 18.58
C LYS A 86 -1.41 11.31 20.00
N ASP A 87 -0.92 10.08 20.14
CA ASP A 87 -0.66 9.47 21.45
C ASP A 87 0.53 10.10 22.19
N SER A 88 1.59 10.47 21.47
CA SER A 88 2.72 11.23 22.04
C SER A 88 2.29 12.59 22.61
N SER A 89 1.40 13.32 21.93
CA SER A 89 0.90 14.62 22.41
C SER A 89 0.09 14.52 23.71
N THR A 90 -0.50 13.35 23.99
CA THR A 90 -1.26 13.05 25.21
C THR A 90 -0.37 12.52 26.34
N SER A 91 0.80 11.95 26.02
CA SER A 91 1.79 11.51 27.01
C SER A 91 2.65 12.70 27.52
N ASP A 92 3.09 13.57 26.62
CA ASP A 92 4.04 14.65 26.93
C ASP A 92 3.47 15.76 27.82
N TRP A 93 2.15 15.95 27.88
CA TRP A 93 1.55 16.95 28.77
C TRP A 93 1.42 16.45 30.20
N ILE A 94 1.23 15.14 30.42
CA ILE A 94 1.15 14.54 31.76
C ILE A 94 2.53 14.63 32.43
N ALA A 95 3.61 14.39 31.66
CA ALA A 95 4.99 14.55 32.13
C ALA A 95 5.39 16.01 32.45
N LYS A 96 4.65 16.99 31.92
CA LYS A 96 4.87 18.44 32.13
C LYS A 96 4.01 19.03 33.25
N ILE A 97 3.19 18.24 33.94
CA ILE A 97 2.51 18.71 35.16
C ILE A 97 3.61 18.91 36.21
N PRO A 98 3.88 20.16 36.65
CA PRO A 98 4.83 20.41 37.72
C PRO A 98 4.41 19.61 38.95
N ARG A 99 5.37 19.01 39.65
CA ARG A 99 5.14 18.21 40.86
C ARG A 99 4.57 19.10 41.97
N MET A 100 3.28 19.35 41.92
CA MET A 100 2.53 20.03 42.95
C MET A 100 2.16 19.00 44.00
N ASN A 101 2.34 19.35 45.28
CA ASN A 101 1.92 18.47 46.36
C ASN A 101 0.40 18.32 46.33
N PRO A 102 -0.15 17.10 46.45
CA PRO A 102 -1.59 16.89 46.56
C PRO A 102 -2.18 17.68 47.73
N PHE A 103 -3.42 18.13 47.58
CA PHE A 103 -4.18 18.76 48.65
C PHE A 103 -4.32 17.79 49.82
N SER A 104 -3.94 18.24 51.01
CA SER A 104 -4.04 17.44 52.23
C SER A 104 -4.52 18.29 53.40
N GLU A 105 -5.81 18.19 53.70
CA GLU A 105 -6.44 18.83 54.87
C GLU A 105 -5.80 18.35 56.18
N ALA A 106 -5.36 17.09 56.23
CA ALA A 106 -4.65 16.49 57.36
C ALA A 106 -3.27 17.14 57.67
N LYS A 107 -2.65 17.80 56.69
CA LYS A 107 -1.36 18.51 56.85
C LYS A 107 -1.53 20.01 57.14
N GLY A 108 -2.76 20.48 57.35
CA GLY A 108 -3.06 21.89 57.63
C GLY A 108 -3.07 22.78 56.38
N ASP A 109 -3.22 22.20 55.19
CA ASP A 109 -3.31 22.95 53.95
C ASP A 109 -4.69 23.61 53.84
N THR A 110 -4.74 24.93 53.66
CA THR A 110 -6.01 25.65 53.48
C THR A 110 -6.43 25.61 52.02
N ARG A 111 -7.75 25.54 51.77
CA ARG A 111 -8.31 25.44 50.42
C ARG A 111 -7.83 26.58 49.52
N ASP A 112 -7.78 27.80 50.05
CA ASP A 112 -7.35 29.00 49.32
C ASP A 112 -5.86 28.96 48.96
N ALA A 113 -5.00 28.48 49.87
CA ALA A 113 -3.56 28.36 49.61
C ALA A 113 -3.24 27.28 48.56
N PHE A 114 -4.02 26.21 48.52
CA PHE A 114 -3.94 25.20 47.46
C PHE A 114 -4.40 25.75 46.11
N LEU A 115 -5.58 26.39 46.06
CA LEU A 115 -6.12 26.97 44.83
C LEU A 115 -5.20 28.05 44.27
N PHE A 116 -4.63 28.90 45.11
CA PHE A 116 -3.67 29.92 44.68
C PHE A 116 -2.44 29.32 43.99
N ARG A 117 -1.85 28.25 44.55
CA ARG A 117 -0.71 27.55 43.94
C ARG A 117 -1.10 26.88 42.62
N PHE A 118 -2.27 26.27 42.57
CA PHE A 118 -2.80 25.65 41.36
C PHE A 118 -3.03 26.71 40.26
N GLU A 119 -3.66 27.83 40.57
CA GLU A 119 -3.88 28.93 39.62
C GLU A 119 -2.57 29.55 39.15
N MET A 120 -1.60 29.72 40.04
CA MET A 120 -0.28 30.22 39.68
C MET A 120 0.40 29.30 38.66
N LEU A 121 0.34 27.98 38.87
CA LEU A 121 0.89 27.00 37.92
C LEU A 121 0.11 26.97 36.60
N VAL A 122 -1.22 27.04 36.66
CA VAL A 122 -2.08 27.10 35.47
C VAL A 122 -1.76 28.34 34.63
N LYS A 123 -1.55 29.50 35.27
CA LYS A 123 -1.16 30.76 34.61
C LYS A 123 0.26 30.69 34.06
N ALA A 124 1.21 30.15 34.83
CA ALA A 124 2.61 30.02 34.42
C ALA A 124 2.81 29.06 33.23
N HIS A 125 2.04 27.97 33.17
CA HIS A 125 2.15 26.94 32.13
C HIS A 125 1.09 27.02 31.03
N ASN A 126 0.22 28.04 31.07
CA ASN A 126 -0.86 28.28 30.11
C ASN A 126 -1.70 27.02 29.79
N TRP A 127 -2.18 26.33 30.82
CA TRP A 127 -2.89 25.06 30.64
C TRP A 127 -4.22 25.23 29.90
N PRO A 128 -4.54 24.38 28.90
CA PRO A 128 -5.87 24.31 28.30
C PRO A 128 -6.94 23.93 29.32
N VAL A 129 -8.15 24.47 29.18
CA VAL A 129 -9.27 24.29 30.13
C VAL A 129 -9.56 22.81 30.42
N ASP A 130 -9.56 21.98 29.38
CA ASP A 130 -9.82 20.53 29.49
C ASP A 130 -8.76 19.81 30.34
N LYS A 131 -7.51 20.29 30.30
CA LYS A 131 -6.38 19.72 31.05
C LYS A 131 -6.29 20.25 32.47
N LYS A 132 -6.87 21.43 32.76
CA LYS A 132 -6.94 21.99 34.12
C LYS A 132 -7.78 21.09 35.02
N PHE A 133 -8.95 20.67 34.53
CA PHE A 133 -9.85 19.81 35.31
C PHE A 133 -9.21 18.46 35.64
N LEU A 134 -8.57 17.83 34.64
CA LEU A 134 -7.89 16.55 34.82
C LEU A 134 -6.67 16.64 35.76
N ALA A 135 -5.93 17.75 35.72
CA ALA A 135 -4.86 17.99 36.68
C ALA A 135 -5.41 18.21 38.10
N LEU A 136 -6.51 18.95 38.23
CA LEU A 136 -7.16 19.21 39.52
C LEU A 136 -7.66 17.91 40.18
N SER A 137 -8.32 17.02 39.42
CA SER A 137 -8.79 15.73 39.95
C SER A 137 -7.66 14.84 40.47
N ASN A 138 -6.46 14.91 39.88
CA ASN A 138 -5.30 14.14 40.34
C ASN A 138 -4.64 14.73 41.60
N LEU A 139 -4.82 16.03 41.85
CA LEU A 139 -4.18 16.75 42.95
C LEU A 139 -5.08 16.85 44.18
N LEU A 140 -6.39 16.67 44.02
CA LEU A 140 -7.33 16.54 45.13
C LEU A 140 -7.34 15.11 45.67
N THR A 141 -7.45 14.96 46.99
CA THR A 141 -7.56 13.66 47.65
C THR A 141 -8.70 13.66 48.67
N GLY A 142 -9.18 12.47 49.03
CA GLY A 142 -10.18 12.30 50.10
C GLY A 142 -11.51 12.97 49.80
N GLU A 143 -12.03 13.74 50.76
CA GLU A 143 -13.37 14.34 50.69
C GLU A 143 -13.50 15.40 49.59
N SER A 144 -12.41 16.13 49.30
CA SER A 144 -12.41 17.15 48.24
C SER A 144 -12.54 16.54 46.84
N LEU A 145 -12.00 15.33 46.63
CA LEU A 145 -12.17 14.61 45.36
C LEU A 145 -13.62 14.13 45.18
N LYS A 146 -14.27 13.67 46.25
CA LYS A 146 -15.69 13.28 46.21
C LYS A 146 -16.59 14.48 45.88
N VAL A 147 -16.30 15.64 46.45
CA VAL A 147 -17.01 16.89 46.14
C VAL A 147 -16.81 17.30 44.67
N LEU A 148 -15.59 17.20 44.15
CA LEU A 148 -15.33 17.47 42.73
C LEU A 148 -16.11 16.52 41.80
N GLN A 149 -16.15 15.23 42.13
CA GLN A 149 -16.87 14.22 41.34
C GLN A 149 -18.39 14.42 41.37
N THR A 150 -18.94 14.85 42.50
CA THR A 150 -20.38 15.14 42.63
C THR A 150 -20.77 16.44 41.92
N LEU A 151 -19.97 17.50 42.05
CA LEU A 151 -20.19 18.78 41.34
C LEU A 151 -20.00 18.66 39.83
N SER A 152 -19.09 17.80 39.36
CA SER A 152 -18.87 17.59 37.93
C SER A 152 -20.07 16.98 37.22
N VAL A 153 -20.96 16.30 37.95
CA VAL A 153 -22.20 15.72 37.40
C VAL A 153 -23.28 16.80 37.23
N GLU A 154 -23.30 17.83 38.06
CA GLU A 154 -24.26 18.95 37.96
C GLU A 154 -23.90 20.01 36.91
N GLN A 155 -22.62 20.14 36.55
CA GLN A 155 -22.14 21.12 35.55
C GLN A 155 -22.20 20.58 34.10
N GLN A 156 -22.78 19.39 33.87
CA GLN A 156 -22.97 18.79 32.53
C GLN A 156 -24.41 18.88 31.97
N THR A 157 -25.31 19.58 32.67
CA THR A 157 -26.64 19.99 32.17
C THR A 157 -26.66 21.47 31.82
#